data_AF-A0A078BLX4-F1
#
_entry.id   AF-A0A078BLX4-F1
#
_cell.length_a   1.000
_cell.length_b   1.000
_cell.length_c   1.000
_cell.angle_alpha   90.00
_cell.angle_beta   90.00
_cell.angle_gamma   90.00
#
_symmetry.space_group_name_H-M   'P 1'
#
loop_
_entity.id
_entity.type
_entity.pdbx_description
1 polymer ?
#
loop_
_entity_poly.entity_id
_entity_poly.type
_entity_poly.pdbx_seq_one_letter_code
_entity_poly.pdbx_strand_id
1 'polypeptide(L)'
;MSGGLIALALASVTGLLAVWLWLGQASTVNTTADLQRAEQRCEQARFDARFDATLSAPNPAQAASDAARVARACGEAQQARVQQRAQAASQAKQMQDLQQSLSNSFSPASQPKKEQSK
;
A
#
# COMPACT_ATOMS: atom_id res chain seq x y z
N MET A 1 39.80 -2.08 26.81
CA MET A 1 39.41 -0.97 25.91
C MET A 1 38.40 -1.40 24.82
N SER A 2 37.65 -2.49 25.01
CA SER A 2 36.78 -3.09 23.98
C SER A 2 35.29 -2.72 24.11
N GLY A 3 34.84 -2.24 25.28
CA GLY A 3 33.43 -1.90 25.51
C GLY A 3 32.91 -0.72 24.70
N GLY A 4 33.77 0.26 24.38
CA GLY A 4 33.38 1.45 23.61
C GLY A 4 33.01 1.13 22.16
N LEU A 5 33.72 0.19 21.52
CA LEU A 5 33.44 -0.23 20.14
C LEU A 5 32.11 -0.96 20.02
N ILE A 6 31.75 -1.77 21.02
CA ILE A 6 30.48 -2.50 21.05
C ILE A 6 29.31 -1.53 21.21
N ALA A 7 29.42 -0.54 22.09
CA ALA A 7 28.39 0.49 22.26
C ALA A 7 28.18 1.31 20.97
N LEU A 8 29.26 1.64 20.28
CA LEU A 8 29.22 2.42 19.04
C LEU A 8 28.62 1.62 17.87
N ALA A 9 28.92 0.32 17.80
CA ALA A 9 28.29 -0.59 16.83
C ALA A 9 26.79 -0.79 17.10
N LEU A 10 26.38 -0.92 18.37
CA LEU A 10 24.96 -1.02 18.73
C LEU A 10 24.20 0.25 18.39
N ALA A 11 24.77 1.42 18.67
CA ALA A 11 24.19 2.72 18.35
C ALA A 11 24.04 2.94 16.84
N SER A 12 25.01 2.50 16.04
CA SER A 12 24.92 2.64 14.58
C SER A 12 23.81 1.75 14.00
N VAL A 13 23.70 0.50 14.46
CA VAL A 13 22.66 -0.43 14.01
C VAL A 13 21.27 0.05 14.40
N THR A 14 21.09 0.55 15.63
CA THR A 14 19.81 1.12 16.07
C THR A 14 19.46 2.38 15.30
N GLY A 15 20.43 3.27 15.04
CA GLY A 15 20.21 4.45 14.20
C GLY A 15 19.78 4.09 12.78
N LEU A 16 20.42 3.10 12.17
CA LEU A 16 20.09 2.64 10.81
C LEU A 16 18.69 2.02 10.74
N LEU A 17 18.31 1.23 11.74
CA LEU A 17 16.96 0.68 11.88
C LEU A 17 15.90 1.77 12.05
N ALA A 18 16.18 2.78 12.87
CA ALA A 18 15.25 3.89 13.08
C ALA A 18 15.02 4.68 11.78
N VAL A 19 16.09 4.97 11.03
CA VAL A 19 15.98 5.63 9.72
C VAL A 19 15.21 4.76 8.73
N TRP A 20 15.51 3.47 8.66
CA TRP A 20 14.82 2.54 7.75
C TRP A 20 13.31 2.45 8.05
N LEU A 21 12.94 2.34 9.34
CA LEU A 21 11.54 2.37 9.77
C LEU A 21 10.85 3.69 9.41
N TRP A 22 11.53 4.83 9.61
CA TRP A 22 10.98 6.15 9.30
C TRP A 22 10.69 6.32 7.79
N LEU A 23 11.59 5.88 6.91
CA LEU A 23 11.36 5.90 5.45
C LEU A 23 10.21 4.97 5.03
N GLY A 24 10.13 3.77 5.62
CA GLY A 24 9.05 2.81 5.33
C GLY A 24 7.66 3.28 5.80
N GLN A 25 7.60 3.96 6.95
CA GLN A 25 6.35 4.48 7.49
C GLN A 25 5.88 5.74 6.74
N ALA A 26 6.79 6.62 6.33
CA ALA A 26 6.44 7.82 5.57
C ALA A 26 5.79 7.49 4.21
N SER A 27 6.23 6.44 3.55
CA SER A 27 5.69 6.01 2.25
C SER A 27 4.30 5.36 2.35
N THR A 28 3.99 4.67 3.44
CA THR A 28 2.67 4.04 3.69
C THR A 28 1.62 5.03 4.20
N VAL A 29 2.01 6.05 4.96
CA VAL A 29 1.08 7.09 5.43
C VAL A 29 0.66 8.03 4.30
N ASN A 30 1.58 8.40 3.40
CA ASN A 30 1.25 9.28 2.27
C ASN A 30 0.24 8.64 1.29
N THR A 31 0.42 7.35 0.98
CA THR A 31 -0.44 6.62 0.04
C THR A 31 -1.86 6.39 0.57
N THR A 32 -2.05 6.27 1.88
CA THR A 32 -3.37 6.16 2.50
C THR A 32 -4.08 7.51 2.59
N ALA A 33 -3.34 8.58 2.90
CA ALA A 33 -3.88 9.94 2.94
C ALA A 33 -4.37 10.42 1.56
N ASP A 34 -3.65 10.11 0.48
CA ASP A 34 -4.06 10.52 -0.87
C ASP A 34 -5.33 9.81 -1.35
N LEU A 35 -5.53 8.57 -0.91
CA LEU A 35 -6.76 7.84 -1.18
C LEU A 35 -7.96 8.44 -0.47
N GLN A 36 -7.82 8.76 0.82
CA GLN A 36 -8.87 9.44 1.56
C GLN A 36 -9.20 10.80 0.98
N ARG A 37 -8.20 11.57 0.53
CA ARG A 37 -8.42 12.84 -0.16
C ARG A 37 -9.18 12.67 -1.47
N ALA A 38 -8.84 11.67 -2.28
CA ALA A 38 -9.54 11.40 -3.53
C ALA A 38 -11.00 10.99 -3.29
N GLU A 39 -11.25 10.16 -2.27
CA GLU A 39 -12.62 9.78 -1.87
C GLU A 39 -13.42 10.98 -1.35
N GLN A 40 -12.81 11.83 -0.52
CA GLN A 40 -13.45 13.07 -0.04
C GLN A 40 -13.83 14.00 -1.17
N ARG A 41 -12.97 14.16 -2.20
CA ARG A 41 -13.31 14.97 -3.39
C ARG A 41 -14.49 14.40 -4.17
N CYS A 42 -14.59 13.07 -4.29
CA CYS A 42 -15.73 12.41 -4.93
C CYS A 42 -17.04 12.64 -4.14
N GLU A 43 -17.01 12.47 -2.82
CA GLU A 43 -18.19 12.73 -1.97
C GLU A 43 -18.59 14.20 -1.96
N GLN A 44 -17.60 15.10 -1.92
CA GLN A 44 -17.84 16.54 -2.02
C GLN A 44 -18.48 16.92 -3.36
N ALA A 45 -17.94 16.43 -4.48
CA ALA A 45 -18.53 16.70 -5.80
C ALA A 45 -19.97 16.18 -5.92
N ARG A 46 -20.27 15.02 -5.30
CA ARG A 46 -21.64 14.48 -5.26
C ARG A 46 -22.56 15.32 -4.39
N PHE A 47 -22.07 15.78 -3.25
CA PHE A 47 -22.82 16.63 -2.36
C PHE A 47 -23.14 17.96 -3.05
N ASP A 48 -22.15 18.62 -3.64
CA ASP A 48 -22.34 19.87 -4.38
C ASP A 48 -23.35 19.70 -5.53
N ALA A 49 -23.21 18.63 -6.33
CA ALA A 49 -24.16 18.35 -7.41
C ALA A 49 -25.60 18.13 -6.91
N ARG A 50 -25.78 17.47 -5.75
CA ARG A 50 -27.10 17.28 -5.13
C ARG A 50 -27.62 18.58 -4.52
N PHE A 51 -26.75 19.35 -3.88
CA PHE A 51 -27.09 20.59 -3.21
C PHE A 51 -27.53 21.64 -4.24
N ASP A 52 -26.78 21.80 -5.33
CA ASP A 52 -27.14 22.67 -6.44
C ASP A 52 -28.46 22.23 -7.09
N ALA A 53 -28.68 20.91 -7.24
CA ALA A 53 -29.95 20.38 -7.73
C ALA A 53 -31.13 20.65 -6.79
N THR A 54 -30.90 20.83 -5.49
CA THR A 54 -31.96 21.17 -4.51
C THR A 54 -32.26 22.66 -4.42
N LEU A 55 -31.28 23.52 -4.69
CA LEU A 55 -31.43 24.98 -4.59
C LEU A 55 -31.78 25.66 -5.92
N SER A 56 -31.37 25.06 -7.04
CA SER A 56 -31.51 25.66 -8.36
C SER A 56 -32.67 25.05 -9.14
N ALA A 57 -33.30 25.85 -10.01
CA ALA A 57 -34.24 25.31 -10.97
C ALA A 57 -33.52 24.28 -11.87
N PRO A 58 -34.15 23.13 -12.18
CA PRO A 58 -33.50 22.05 -12.91
C PRO A 58 -33.05 22.52 -14.29
N ASN A 59 -31.73 22.55 -14.52
CA ASN A 59 -31.11 22.89 -15.78
C ASN A 59 -30.31 21.69 -16.32
N PRO A 60 -30.69 21.13 -17.48
CA PRO A 60 -30.05 19.93 -18.02
C PRO A 60 -28.56 20.15 -18.37
N ALA A 61 -28.15 21.37 -18.73
CA ALA A 61 -26.75 21.68 -19.02
C ALA A 61 -25.87 21.66 -17.76
N GLN A 62 -26.38 22.19 -16.64
CA GLN A 62 -25.69 22.13 -15.35
C GLN A 62 -25.62 20.70 -14.83
N ALA A 63 -26.74 19.96 -14.88
CA ALA A 63 -26.77 18.56 -14.46
C ALA A 63 -25.75 17.68 -15.22
N ALA A 64 -25.61 17.89 -16.53
CA ALA A 64 -24.59 17.19 -17.33
C ALA A 64 -23.15 17.61 -16.93
N SER A 65 -22.93 18.89 -16.64
CA SER A 65 -21.63 19.39 -16.20
C SER A 65 -21.22 18.85 -14.83
N ASP A 66 -22.17 18.75 -13.90
CA ASP A 66 -21.93 18.26 -12.54
C ASP A 66 -21.77 16.74 -12.54
N ALA A 67 -22.54 16.02 -13.36
CA ALA A 67 -22.31 14.59 -13.60
C ALA A 67 -20.91 14.31 -14.14
N ALA A 68 -20.42 15.12 -15.08
CA ALA A 68 -19.04 14.99 -15.59
C ALA A 68 -18.00 15.31 -14.52
N ARG A 69 -18.25 16.31 -13.66
CA ARG A 69 -17.36 16.70 -12.55
C ARG A 69 -17.26 15.59 -11.51
N VAL A 70 -18.40 15.03 -11.11
CA VAL A 70 -18.50 13.87 -10.21
C VAL A 70 -17.81 12.65 -10.82
N ALA A 71 -18.04 12.36 -12.10
CA ALA A 71 -17.43 11.21 -12.77
C ALA A 71 -15.89 11.29 -12.80
N ARG A 72 -15.31 12.49 -13.01
CA ARG A 72 -13.86 12.68 -12.93
C ARG A 72 -13.33 12.47 -11.51
N ALA A 73 -13.92 13.17 -10.52
CA ALA A 73 -13.48 13.09 -9.13
C ALA A 73 -13.58 11.65 -8.57
N CYS A 74 -14.66 10.95 -8.86
CA CYS A 74 -14.84 9.56 -8.45
C CYS A 74 -13.98 8.58 -9.27
N GLY A 75 -13.70 8.89 -10.54
CA GLY A 75 -12.78 8.13 -11.38
C GLY A 75 -11.34 8.15 -10.84
N GLU A 76 -10.87 9.32 -10.39
CA GLU A 76 -9.57 9.46 -9.71
C GLU A 76 -9.50 8.64 -8.42
N ALA A 77 -10.56 8.69 -7.59
CA ALA A 77 -10.65 7.87 -6.38
C ALA A 77 -10.61 6.38 -6.70
N GLN A 78 -11.31 5.94 -7.76
CA GLN A 78 -11.31 4.54 -8.18
C GLN A 78 -9.94 4.10 -8.71
N GLN A 79 -9.25 4.93 -9.47
CA GLN A 79 -7.88 4.63 -9.92
C GLN A 79 -6.92 4.51 -8.73
N ALA A 80 -7.01 5.41 -7.75
CA ALA A 80 -6.20 5.35 -6.54
C ALA A 80 -6.45 4.05 -5.75
N ARG A 81 -7.71 3.59 -5.65
CA ARG A 81 -8.07 2.30 -5.03
C ARG A 81 -7.47 1.11 -5.79
N VAL A 82 -7.53 1.14 -7.12
CA VAL A 82 -6.98 0.06 -7.97
C VAL A 82 -5.46 0.00 -7.81
N GLN A 83 -4.77 1.14 -7.80
CA GLN A 83 -3.33 1.19 -7.58
C GLN A 83 -2.95 0.64 -6.20
N GLN A 84 -3.68 0.98 -5.13
CA GLN A 84 -3.43 0.40 -3.81
C GLN A 84 -3.65 -1.12 -3.78
N ARG A 85 -4.70 -1.62 -4.43
CA ARG A 85 -4.93 -3.07 -4.54
C ARG A 85 -3.83 -3.77 -5.31
N ALA A 86 -3.33 -3.16 -6.39
CA ALA A 86 -2.21 -3.69 -7.15
C ALA A 86 -0.92 -3.74 -6.31
N GLN A 87 -0.65 -2.69 -5.52
CA GLN A 87 0.48 -2.68 -4.58
C GLN A 87 0.34 -3.76 -3.50
N ALA A 88 -0.84 -3.88 -2.89
CA ALA A 88 -1.11 -4.92 -1.88
C ALA A 88 -0.96 -6.34 -2.45
N ALA A 89 -1.43 -6.57 -3.68
CA ALA A 89 -1.26 -7.85 -4.37
C ALA A 89 0.21 -8.16 -4.66
N SER A 90 1.00 -7.15 -5.04
CA SER A 90 2.44 -7.32 -5.29
C SER A 90 3.22 -7.66 -4.01
N GLN A 91 2.90 -7.03 -2.88
CA GLN A 91 3.49 -7.37 -1.58
C GLN A 91 3.10 -8.77 -1.10
N ALA A 92 1.83 -9.15 -1.26
CA ALA A 92 1.36 -10.49 -0.90
C ALA A 92 2.12 -11.57 -1.70
N LYS A 93 2.35 -11.33 -2.99
CA LYS A 93 3.13 -12.23 -3.86
C LYS A 93 4.59 -12.32 -3.43
N GLN A 94 5.25 -11.19 -3.11
CA GLN A 94 6.61 -11.20 -2.57
C GLN A 94 6.72 -11.98 -1.25
N MET A 95 5.76 -11.84 -0.33
CA MET A 95 5.73 -12.65 0.88
C MET A 95 5.57 -14.14 0.59
N GLN A 96 4.72 -14.49 -0.38
CA GLN A 96 4.51 -15.88 -0.78
C GLN A 96 5.78 -16.49 -1.41
N ASP A 97 6.46 -15.73 -2.28
CA ASP A 97 7.73 -16.14 -2.89
C ASP A 97 8.84 -16.28 -1.83
N LEU A 98 8.91 -15.36 -0.86
CA LEU A 98 9.84 -15.46 0.28
C LEU A 98 9.54 -16.69 1.13
N GLN A 99 8.28 -16.95 1.45
CA GLN A 99 7.87 -18.10 2.24
C GLN A 99 8.20 -19.42 1.52
N GLN A 100 8.06 -19.44 0.20
CA GLN A 100 8.40 -20.58 -0.65
C GLN A 100 9.93 -20.76 -0.77
N SER A 101 10.69 -19.66 -0.85
CA SER A 101 12.15 -19.71 -0.81
C SER A 101 12.66 -20.24 0.53
N LEU A 102 12.03 -19.81 1.64
CA LEU A 102 12.33 -20.28 2.99
C LEU A 102 11.98 -21.76 3.14
N SER A 103 10.79 -22.20 2.70
CA SER A 103 10.42 -23.63 2.77
C SER A 103 11.35 -24.52 1.94
N ASN A 104 11.83 -24.05 0.80
CA ASN A 104 12.81 -24.77 -0.03
C ASN A 104 14.20 -24.80 0.62
N SER A 105 14.61 -23.72 1.29
CA SER A 105 15.89 -23.66 2.00
C SER A 105 15.93 -24.46 3.30
N PHE A 106 14.77 -24.78 3.89
CA PHE A 106 14.62 -25.56 5.12
C PHE A 106 14.13 -27.00 4.90
N SER A 107 14.04 -27.49 3.65
CA SER A 107 13.86 -28.93 3.43
C SER A 107 15.15 -29.68 3.80
N PRO A 108 15.19 -30.45 4.91
CA PRO A 108 16.33 -31.29 5.20
C PRO A 108 16.43 -32.30 4.05
N ALA A 109 17.56 -32.28 3.35
CA ALA A 109 17.91 -33.28 2.37
C ALA A 109 17.62 -34.67 2.94
N SER A 110 16.60 -35.32 2.38
CA SER A 110 16.40 -36.76 2.49
C SER A 110 17.70 -37.42 2.04
N GLN A 111 18.46 -37.92 3.01
CA GLN A 111 19.73 -38.59 2.78
C GLN A 111 19.54 -39.78 1.81
N PRO A 112 20.40 -39.95 0.80
CA PRO A 112 20.48 -41.19 0.05
C PRO A 112 21.34 -42.19 0.81
N LYS A 113 20.77 -43.29 1.30
CA LYS A 113 21.41 -44.62 1.38
C LYS A 113 20.50 -45.65 2.06
N LYS A 114 19.77 -46.40 1.23
CA LYS A 114 19.37 -47.78 1.57
C LYS A 114 19.87 -48.68 0.46
N GLU A 115 21.16 -48.98 0.47
CA GLU A 115 21.71 -50.15 -0.21
C GLU A 115 22.91 -50.65 0.60
N GLN A 116 22.61 -51.32 1.71
CA GLN A 116 23.38 -52.47 2.16
C GLN A 116 22.36 -53.59 2.32
N SER A 117 22.26 -54.44 1.30
CA SER A 117 21.65 -55.75 1.41
C SER A 117 22.54 -56.77 0.73
N LYS A 118 23.12 -57.62 1.58
CA LYS A 118 23.81 -58.89 1.33
C LYS A 118 25.14 -58.88 0.60
#